data_AF-A0A1F8QPY3-F1
#
_entry.id   AF-A0A1F8QPY3-F1
#
_cell.length_a   1.000
_cell.length_b   1.000
_cell.length_c   1.000
_cell.angle_alpha   90.00
_cell.angle_beta   90.00
_cell.angle_gamma   90.00
#
_symmetry.space_group_name_H-M   'P 1'
#
loop_
_entity.id
_entity.type
_entity.pdbx_description
1 polymer ?
#
loop_
_entity_poly.entity_id
_entity_poly.type
_entity_poly.pdbx_seq_one_letter_code
_entity_poly.pdbx_strand_id
1 'polypeptide(L)' 'MRLMAELLRRGRYADEVMNILAMEEMQKIKHAMATAKHNDLCPCGSGKKFRLCHGRKKEE' A
#
# COMPACT_ATOMS: atom_id res chain seq x y z
N MET A 1 -8.40 3.08 -19.51
CA MET A 1 -8.96 3.43 -18.18
C MET A 1 -10.29 2.70 -17.94
N ARG A 2 -10.26 1.42 -17.54
CA ARG A 2 -11.49 0.61 -17.38
C ARG A 2 -12.28 0.97 -16.11
N LEU A 3 -11.57 1.26 -15.01
CA LEU A 3 -12.16 1.57 -13.70
C LEU A 3 -12.95 2.88 -13.72
N MET A 4 -12.41 3.93 -14.33
CA MET A 4 -13.09 5.22 -14.49
C MET A 4 -14.40 5.07 -15.27
N ALA A 5 -14.38 4.32 -16.38
CA ALA A 5 -15.57 4.07 -17.18
C ALA A 5 -16.64 3.29 -16.40
N GLU A 6 -16.24 2.38 -15.51
CA GLU A 6 -17.15 1.66 -14.61
C GLU A 6 -17.84 2.59 -13.61
N LEU A 7 -17.11 3.54 -13.01
CA LEU A 7 -17.66 4.51 -12.06
C LEU A 7 -18.69 5.42 -12.73
N LEU A 8 -18.35 5.97 -13.89
CA LEU A 8 -19.26 6.82 -14.65
C LEU A 8 -20.54 6.08 -15.07
N ARG A 9 -20.43 4.81 -15.51
CA ARG A 9 -21.61 3.98 -15.81
C ARG A 9 -22.51 3.75 -14.60
N ARG A 10 -21.94 3.74 -13.39
CA ARG A 10 -22.66 3.59 -12.12
C ARG A 10 -23.13 4.92 -11.51
N GLY A 11 -22.96 6.04 -12.23
CA GLY A 11 -23.32 7.38 -11.74
C GLY A 11 -22.43 7.90 -10.61
N ARG A 12 -21.23 7.33 -10.44
CA ARG A 12 -20.23 7.76 -9.47
C ARG A 12 -19.27 8.79 -10.07
N TYR A 13 -18.58 9.53 -9.22
CA TYR A 13 -17.63 10.54 -9.66
C TYR A 13 -16.31 9.91 -10.09
N ALA A 14 -15.63 10.58 -11.05
CA ALA A 14 -14.38 10.08 -11.60
C ALA A 14 -13.18 10.26 -10.65
N ASP A 15 -13.22 11.22 -9.72
CA ASP A 15 -12.17 11.43 -8.71
C ASP A 15 -12.07 10.27 -7.71
N GLU A 16 -13.14 9.47 -7.59
CA GLU A 16 -13.15 8.25 -6.77
C GLU A 16 -12.14 7.20 -7.26
N VAL A 17 -11.67 7.28 -8.51
CA VAL A 17 -10.60 6.41 -9.03
C VAL A 17 -9.34 6.52 -8.18
N MET A 18 -8.91 7.73 -7.81
CA MET A 18 -7.69 7.92 -7.03
C MET A 18 -7.81 7.31 -5.64
N ASN A 19 -8.98 7.46 -5.00
CA ASN A 19 -9.26 6.86 -3.69
C ASN A 19 -9.23 5.33 -3.74
N ILE A 20 -9.84 4.73 -4.77
CA ILE A 20 -9.86 3.26 -4.93
C ILE A 20 -8.42 2.74 -5.11
N LEU A 21 -7.65 3.36 -6.00
CA LEU A 21 -6.26 2.96 -6.25
C LEU A 21 -5.38 3.12 -5.00
N ALA A 22 -5.52 4.23 -4.27
CA ALA A 22 -4.80 4.46 -3.03
C ALA A 22 -5.14 3.42 -1.95
N MET A 23 -6.41 3.03 -1.84
CA MET A 23 -6.84 1.96 -0.92
C MET A 23 -6.24 0.61 -1.31
N GLU A 24 -6.24 0.26 -2.59
CA GLU A 24 -5.63 -0.98 -3.08
C GLU A 24 -4.12 -1.03 -2.82
N GLU A 25 -3.42 0.08 -3.04
CA GLU A 25 -1.99 0.19 -2.75
C GLU A 25 -1.71 0.05 -1.25
N MET A 26 -2.50 0.72 -0.41
CA MET A 26 -2.37 0.61 1.05
C MET A 26 -2.62 -0.83 1.54
N GLN A 27 -3.59 -1.54 0.96
CA GLN A 27 -3.82 -2.96 1.26
C GLN A 27 -2.61 -3.82 0.89
N LYS A 28 -2.01 -3.59 -0.29
CA LYS A 28 -0.80 -4.31 -0.73
C LYS A 28 0.37 -4.04 0.21
N ILE A 29 0.61 -2.78 0.56
CA ILE A 29 1.67 -2.39 1.50
C ILE A 29 1.45 -3.04 2.86
N LYS A 30 0.21 -3.04 3.39
CA LYS A 30 -0.13 -3.68 4.66
C LYS A 30 0.16 -5.19 4.64
N HIS A 31 -0.22 -5.87 3.56
CA HIS A 31 0.07 -7.29 3.39
C HIS A 31 1.57 -7.58 3.29
N ALA A 32 2.29 -6.77 2.52
CA ALA A 32 3.74 -6.88 2.40
C ALA A 32 4.45 -6.64 3.75
N MET A 33 3.99 -5.67 4.54
CA MET A 33 4.50 -5.41 5.89
C MET A 33 4.30 -6.61 6.83
N ALA A 34 3.14 -7.27 6.75
CA ALA A 34 2.83 -8.42 7.60
C ALA A 34 3.69 -9.65 7.28
N THR A 35 4.20 -9.76 6.05
CA THR A 35 4.97 -10.91 5.55
C THR A 35 6.45 -10.61 5.33
N ALA A 36 6.88 -9.34 5.46
CA ALA A 36 8.25 -8.91 5.23
C ALA A 36 9.24 -9.59 6.20
N LYS A 37 10.35 -10.11 5.65
CA LYS A 37 11.41 -10.67 6.47
C LYS A 37 12.32 -9.54 6.96
N HIS A 38 12.99 -9.81 8.08
CA HIS A 38 13.87 -8.87 8.77
C HIS A 38 14.93 -8.19 7.88
N ASN A 39 15.49 -8.92 6.90
CA ASN A 39 16.53 -8.43 6.00
C ASN A 39 16.01 -7.87 4.66
N ASP A 40 14.73 -8.02 4.36
CA ASP A 40 14.12 -7.54 3.12
C ASP A 40 14.09 -6.00 3.12
N LEU A 41 13.97 -5.38 1.95
CA LEU A 41 13.68 -3.95 1.87
C LEU A 41 12.29 -3.67 2.46
N CYS A 42 12.18 -2.59 3.21
CA CYS A 42 10.93 -2.21 3.84
C CYS A 42 9.92 -1.79 2.75
N PRO A 43 8.72 -2.42 2.68
CA PRO A 43 7.75 -2.12 1.64
C PRO A 43 7.12 -0.72 1.72
N CYS A 44 7.53 0.13 2.68
CA CYS A 44 7.09 1.53 2.78
C CYS A 44 7.84 2.46 1.80
N GLY A 45 8.78 1.94 1.01
CA GLY A 45 9.57 2.73 0.06
C GLY A 45 10.73 3.51 0.65
N SER A 46 11.09 3.30 1.94
CA SER A 46 12.20 4.05 2.58
C SER A 46 13.60 3.66 2.11
N GLY A 47 13.74 2.57 1.33
CA GLY A 47 15.03 2.01 0.94
C GLY A 47 15.82 1.32 2.06
N LYS A 48 15.29 1.29 3.30
CA LYS A 48 15.94 0.64 4.45
C LYS A 48 15.54 -0.83 4.54
N LYS A 49 16.40 -1.67 5.14
CA LYS A 49 16.02 -3.04 5.55
C LYS A 49 14.86 -2.99 6.56
N PHE A 50 13.95 -3.96 6.53
CA PHE A 50 12.74 -4.00 7.35
C PHE A 50 13.05 -3.84 8.84
N ARG A 51 14.06 -4.55 9.35
CA ARG A 51 14.55 -4.43 10.74
C ARG A 51 15.00 -3.05 11.18
N LEU A 52 15.41 -2.20 10.24
CA LEU A 52 15.90 -0.83 10.49
C LEU A 52 14.81 0.22 10.26
N CYS A 53 13.59 -0.22 9.94
CA CYS A 53 12.46 0.62 9.63
C CYS A 53 11.24 0.12 10.44
N HIS A 54 10.18 -0.33 9.78
CA HIS A 54 8.92 -0.75 10.41
C HIS A 54 9.01 -2.08 11.20
N GLY A 55 10.07 -2.87 11.02
CA GLY A 55 10.34 -4.10 11.76
C GLY A 55 11.29 -3.92 12.95
N ARG A 56 11.60 -2.68 13.34
CA ARG A 56 12.49 -2.41 14.47
C ARG A 56 11.82 -2.82 15.78
N LYS A 57 12.36 -3.83 16.45
CA LYS A 57 11.99 -4.14 17.83
C LYS A 57 12.57 -3.04 18.73
N LYS A 58 11.76 -2.46 19.62
CA LYS A 58 12.31 -1.65 20.71
C LYS A 58 13.06 -2.60 21.62
N GLU A 59 14.30 -2.26 21.93
CA GLU A 59 15.07 -2.90 23.00
C GLU A 59 14.50 -2.34 24.31
N GLU A 60 13.95 -3.22 25.16
CA GLU A 60 13.63 -2.94 26.58
C GLU A 60 14.82 -3.32 27.46
#